data_AF-A0A7S4KC68-F1
#
_entry.id   AF-A0A7S4KC68-F1
#
_cell.length_a   1.000
_cell.length_b   1.000
_cell.length_c   1.000
_cell.angle_alpha   90.00
_cell.angle_beta   90.00
_cell.angle_gamma   90.00
#
_symmetry.space_group_name_H-M   'P 1'
#
loop_
_entity.id
_entity.type
_entity.pdbx_description
1 polymer ?
#
loop_
_entity_poly.entity_id
_entity_poly.type
_entity_poly.pdbx_seq_one_letter_code
_entity_poly.pdbx_strand_id
1 'polypeptide(L)'
;MSAMDGMCLDPSPSDGDGDGDGDGDGAVRARRRNESLMKMNVVGVRPGEEIELKGIKGRDGKRLLLRTFAVSHGSHPALGYILLTRSPPGLKPEYAGLPGKEIGALARSGVRIKEEEGRVRVEAVYTGDTCLEGLLCASPTEEDEGENGGAEGGGAGAAPDDDEARRNKRSRRYLFQGLRESPLLLCECTFLDAELRDMAPAKGHMHVLDVIEALRGHGWGIDDADGGGGSGNGEEGGGERRRELVLFHISGRHRPASVALDLLADAIPVCLADKTGVAVASLLSDKEKGGQTREEERAFLADIVGGDGCVNLGEYIRWREEMIREERRVEDVK
;
A
#
# COMPACT_ATOMS: atom_id res chain seq x y z
N MET A 1 18.87 22.79 -22.47
CA MET A 1 19.07 21.45 -23.05
C MET A 1 20.54 21.10 -22.88
N SER A 2 20.88 20.39 -21.80
CA SER A 2 22.25 19.99 -21.46
C SER A 2 22.28 18.48 -21.42
N ALA A 3 22.96 17.86 -22.38
CA ALA A 3 23.21 16.42 -22.40
C ALA A 3 24.17 16.08 -21.26
N MET A 4 23.78 15.16 -20.38
CA MET A 4 24.69 14.53 -19.42
C MET A 4 24.94 13.10 -19.91
N ASP A 5 26.10 12.93 -20.55
CA ASP A 5 26.66 11.63 -20.89
C ASP A 5 27.14 10.95 -19.59
N GLY A 6 26.40 9.95 -19.14
CA GLY A 6 26.80 9.06 -18.06
C GLY A 6 27.77 8.00 -18.59
N MET A 7 29.06 8.19 -18.34
CA MET A 7 30.09 7.16 -18.55
C MET A 7 29.91 6.02 -17.54
N CYS A 8 29.45 4.87 -18.02
CA CYS A 8 29.61 3.61 -17.31
C CYS A 8 31.10 3.24 -17.31
N LEU A 9 31.75 3.27 -16.15
CA LEU A 9 33.09 2.74 -15.97
C LEU A 9 32.98 1.21 -15.86
N ASP A 10 33.48 0.52 -16.88
CA ASP A 10 33.69 -0.93 -16.83
C ASP A 10 34.67 -1.27 -15.71
N PRO A 11 34.39 -2.29 -14.88
CA PRO A 11 35.32 -2.74 -13.86
C PRO A 11 36.52 -3.42 -14.54
N SER A 12 37.71 -2.85 -14.36
CA SER A 12 38.96 -3.43 -14.79
C SER A 12 39.14 -4.81 -14.13
N PRO A 13 39.46 -5.87 -14.90
CA PRO A 13 39.84 -7.15 -14.32
C PRO A 13 41.17 -6.96 -13.55
N SER A 14 41.16 -7.29 -12.26
CA SER A 14 42.39 -7.36 -11.47
C SER A 14 43.10 -8.67 -11.79
N ASP A 15 44.21 -8.58 -12.51
CA ASP A 15 45.13 -9.70 -12.75
C ASP A 15 45.81 -10.08 -11.43
N GLY A 16 45.31 -11.14 -10.81
CA GLY A 16 45.90 -11.78 -9.63
C GLY A 16 46.55 -13.09 -10.04
N ASP A 17 47.85 -13.05 -10.29
CA ASP A 17 48.70 -14.23 -10.51
C ASP A 17 48.84 -15.00 -9.20
N GLY A 18 48.16 -16.15 -9.12
CA GLY A 18 48.22 -17.08 -7.99
C GLY A 18 48.36 -18.50 -8.50
N ASP A 19 49.61 -18.92 -8.71
CA ASP A 19 49.98 -20.30 -9.02
C ASP A 19 49.69 -21.20 -7.81
N GLY A 20 48.56 -21.91 -7.88
CA GLY A 20 48.15 -22.90 -6.91
C GLY A 20 47.71 -24.18 -7.61
N ASP A 21 48.65 -25.09 -7.80
CA ASP A 21 48.42 -26.46 -8.28
C ASP A 21 47.56 -27.24 -7.29
N GLY A 22 46.24 -27.12 -7.46
CA GLY A 22 45.21 -27.85 -6.73
C GLY A 22 44.35 -28.67 -7.68
N ASP A 23 44.92 -29.75 -8.20
CA ASP A 23 44.24 -30.73 -9.05
C ASP A 23 43.05 -31.38 -8.30
N GLY A 24 41.84 -31.21 -8.85
CA GLY A 24 40.82 -32.26 -8.74
C GLY A 24 39.41 -31.92 -8.26
N ASP A 25 39.02 -30.66 -7.99
CA ASP A 25 37.64 -30.39 -7.51
C ASP A 25 36.96 -29.09 -8.01
N GLY A 26 37.61 -28.37 -8.95
CA GLY A 26 37.07 -27.12 -9.50
C GLY A 26 35.80 -27.29 -10.34
N ALA A 27 35.69 -28.40 -11.09
CA ALA A 27 34.55 -28.66 -11.98
C ALA A 27 33.26 -29.02 -11.22
N VAL A 28 33.37 -29.64 -10.04
CA VAL A 28 32.22 -29.97 -9.18
C VAL A 28 31.70 -28.72 -8.47
N ARG A 29 32.59 -27.80 -8.04
CA ARG A 29 32.21 -26.51 -7.45
C ARG A 29 31.56 -25.53 -8.44
N ALA A 30 31.96 -25.54 -9.72
CA ALA A 30 31.34 -24.69 -10.74
C ALA A 30 29.90 -25.14 -11.08
N ARG A 31 29.63 -26.46 -11.12
CA ARG A 31 28.27 -26.99 -11.34
C ARG A 31 27.28 -26.63 -10.22
N ARG A 32 27.72 -26.63 -8.95
CA ARG A 32 26.85 -26.29 -7.82
C ARG A 32 26.41 -24.82 -7.76
N ARG A 33 27.15 -23.87 -8.35
CA ARG A 33 26.76 -22.45 -8.31
C ARG A 33 25.58 -22.12 -9.22
N ASN A 34 25.41 -22.83 -10.34
CA ASN A 34 24.32 -22.60 -11.28
C ASN A 34 22.98 -23.23 -10.85
N GLU A 35 22.99 -24.23 -9.98
CA GLU A 35 21.76 -24.88 -9.49
C GLU A 35 21.04 -24.07 -8.39
N SER A 36 21.65 -23.01 -7.88
CA SER A 36 21.07 -22.14 -6.85
C SER A 36 20.39 -20.88 -7.38
N LEU A 37 20.41 -20.63 -8.70
CA LEU A 37 19.74 -19.47 -9.27
C LEU A 37 18.23 -19.67 -9.16
N MET A 38 17.59 -18.89 -8.29
CA MET A 38 16.12 -18.86 -8.18
C MET A 38 15.54 -18.60 -9.56
N LYS A 39 14.69 -19.50 -10.04
CA LYS A 39 13.94 -19.30 -11.29
C LYS A 39 12.99 -18.12 -11.07
N MET A 40 13.35 -16.96 -11.62
CA MET A 40 12.53 -15.76 -11.58
C MET A 40 11.70 -15.65 -12.85
N ASN A 41 10.42 -15.32 -12.69
CA ASN A 41 9.54 -14.96 -13.79
C ASN A 41 9.21 -13.47 -13.64
N VAL A 42 9.86 -12.62 -14.44
CA VAL A 42 9.64 -11.17 -14.42
C VAL A 42 8.43 -10.85 -15.30
N VAL A 43 7.38 -10.29 -14.71
CA VAL A 43 6.14 -9.93 -15.40
C VAL A 43 6.01 -8.41 -15.36
N GLY A 44 6.08 -7.76 -16.51
CA GLY A 44 5.75 -6.34 -16.64
C GLY A 44 4.25 -6.13 -16.45
N VAL A 45 3.87 -5.07 -15.75
CA VAL A 45 2.47 -4.75 -15.43
C VAL A 45 2.14 -3.32 -15.86
N ARG A 46 0.88 -3.08 -16.23
CA ARG A 46 0.39 -1.76 -16.68
C ARG A 46 -0.74 -1.25 -15.79
N PRO A 47 -1.05 0.05 -15.78
CA PRO A 47 -2.23 0.57 -15.10
C PRO A 47 -3.53 -0.11 -15.58
N GLY A 48 -4.44 -0.40 -14.65
CA GLY A 48 -5.76 -0.98 -14.94
C GLY A 48 -5.73 -2.49 -15.25
N GLU A 49 -4.60 -3.16 -15.07
CA GLU A 49 -4.51 -4.62 -15.18
C GLU A 49 -5.01 -5.31 -13.91
N GLU A 50 -5.53 -6.53 -14.08
CA GLU A 50 -5.91 -7.43 -13.00
C GLU A 50 -5.18 -8.76 -13.18
N ILE A 51 -4.50 -9.21 -12.13
CA ILE A 51 -3.60 -10.37 -12.16
C ILE A 51 -3.99 -11.33 -11.05
N GLU A 52 -4.29 -12.58 -11.39
CA GLU A 52 -4.50 -13.63 -10.39
C GLU A 52 -3.16 -14.15 -9.86
N LEU A 53 -2.97 -14.09 -8.53
CA LEU A 53 -1.76 -14.54 -7.86
C LEU A 53 -1.76 -16.07 -7.72
N LYS A 54 -1.33 -16.76 -8.77
CA LYS A 54 -1.30 -18.24 -8.81
C LYS A 54 -0.35 -18.81 -7.75
N GLY A 55 -0.77 -19.92 -7.14
CA GLY A 55 0.02 -20.64 -6.13
C GLY A 55 -0.09 -20.06 -4.72
N ILE A 56 -0.76 -18.91 -4.54
CA ILE A 56 -1.04 -18.32 -3.24
C ILE A 56 -2.54 -18.39 -3.01
N LYS A 57 -2.97 -18.98 -1.89
CA LYS A 57 -4.36 -18.97 -1.45
C LYS A 57 -4.46 -18.11 -0.19
N GLY A 58 -5.50 -17.30 -0.10
CA GLY A 58 -5.83 -16.64 1.17
C GLY A 58 -6.15 -17.68 2.25
N ARG A 59 -6.19 -17.25 3.53
CA ARG A 59 -6.47 -18.15 4.68
C ARG A 59 -7.76 -18.98 4.49
N ASP A 60 -8.75 -18.43 3.79
CA ASP A 60 -10.04 -19.08 3.55
C ASP A 60 -10.10 -19.90 2.24
N GLY A 61 -8.95 -20.13 1.58
CA GLY A 61 -8.92 -20.77 0.25
C GLY A 61 -9.43 -19.89 -0.89
N LYS A 62 -9.75 -18.62 -0.63
CA LYS A 62 -10.12 -17.62 -1.65
C LYS A 62 -8.93 -17.31 -2.56
N ARG A 63 -9.25 -16.99 -3.81
CA ARG A 63 -8.26 -16.57 -4.80
C ARG A 63 -7.80 -15.15 -4.50
N LEU A 64 -6.50 -14.89 -4.61
CA LEU A 64 -5.94 -13.55 -4.50
C LEU A 64 -5.77 -12.94 -5.89
N LEU A 65 -6.15 -11.67 -5.99
CA LEU A 65 -6.00 -10.86 -7.19
C LEU A 65 -5.18 -9.63 -6.84
N LEU A 66 -4.46 -9.12 -7.82
CA LEU A 66 -3.76 -7.85 -7.77
C LEU A 66 -4.32 -6.96 -8.86
N ARG A 67 -4.78 -5.76 -8.50
CA ARG A 67 -5.09 -4.70 -9.45
C ARG A 67 -4.04 -3.62 -9.38
N THR A 68 -3.70 -3.05 -10.52
CA THR A 68 -2.75 -1.96 -10.63
C THR A 68 -3.47 -0.66 -10.98
N PHE A 69 -3.00 0.46 -10.43
CA PHE A 69 -3.44 1.79 -10.81
C PHE A 69 -2.25 2.71 -10.99
N ALA A 70 -2.34 3.62 -11.94
CA ALA A 70 -1.35 4.67 -12.15
C ALA A 70 -1.34 5.63 -10.95
N VAL A 71 -0.14 6.03 -10.56
CA VAL A 71 0.09 7.08 -9.57
C VAL A 71 1.07 8.11 -10.15
N SER A 72 1.13 9.30 -9.56
CA SER A 72 2.02 10.38 -10.02
C SER A 72 3.29 10.38 -9.18
N HIS A 73 4.45 10.09 -9.79
CA HIS A 73 5.76 10.04 -9.11
C HIS A 73 6.82 10.77 -9.94
N GLY A 74 6.76 12.11 -9.93
CA GLY A 74 7.69 12.95 -10.67
C GLY A 74 7.64 12.65 -12.17
N SER A 75 8.80 12.36 -12.77
CA SER A 75 8.93 12.09 -14.21
C SER A 75 8.89 10.61 -14.60
N HIS A 76 8.60 9.71 -13.66
CA HIS A 76 8.68 8.27 -13.91
C HIS A 76 7.30 7.60 -13.82
N PRO A 77 6.99 6.64 -14.71
CA PRO A 77 5.81 5.81 -14.55
C PRO A 77 5.87 5.04 -13.23
N ALA A 78 4.84 5.19 -12.41
CA ALA A 78 4.70 4.50 -11.14
C ALA A 78 3.31 3.88 -11.00
N LEU A 79 3.23 2.84 -10.17
CA LEU A 79 2.00 2.10 -9.94
C LEU A 79 1.74 1.96 -8.44
N GLY A 80 0.49 2.16 -8.07
CA GLY A 80 -0.07 1.60 -6.86
C GLY A 80 -0.75 0.26 -7.13
N TYR A 81 -1.00 -0.48 -6.06
CA TYR A 81 -1.49 -1.85 -6.10
C TYR A 81 -2.63 -2.05 -5.11
N ILE A 82 -3.60 -2.89 -5.51
CA ILE A 82 -4.73 -3.29 -4.67
C ILE A 82 -4.71 -4.80 -4.58
N LEU A 83 -4.63 -5.31 -3.37
CA LEU A 83 -4.79 -6.73 -3.09
C LEU A 83 -6.26 -7.02 -2.85
N LEU A 84 -6.81 -7.99 -3.58
CA LEU A 84 -8.21 -8.39 -3.46
C LEU A 84 -8.34 -9.88 -3.20
N THR A 85 -9.41 -10.27 -2.53
CA THR A 85 -9.89 -11.65 -2.52
C THR A 85 -11.09 -11.80 -3.45
N ARG A 86 -11.15 -12.91 -4.18
CA ARG A 86 -12.33 -13.32 -4.97
C ARG A 86 -12.86 -14.63 -4.43
N SER A 87 -14.08 -14.58 -3.92
CA SER A 87 -14.84 -15.76 -3.53
C SER A 87 -15.22 -16.58 -4.77
N PRO A 88 -15.50 -17.89 -4.64
CA PRO A 88 -16.18 -18.62 -5.69
C PRO A 88 -17.54 -17.97 -6.01
N PRO A 89 -18.04 -18.09 -7.26
CA PRO A 89 -19.37 -17.57 -7.60
C PRO A 89 -20.45 -18.19 -6.71
N GLY A 90 -21.33 -17.31 -6.18
CA GLY A 90 -22.45 -17.70 -5.34
C GLY A 90 -23.58 -18.36 -6.14
N LEU A 91 -24.60 -18.87 -5.45
CA LEU A 91 -25.87 -19.19 -6.10
C LEU A 91 -26.54 -17.88 -6.50
N LYS A 92 -27.19 -17.85 -7.67
CA LYS A 92 -27.96 -16.68 -8.06
C LYS A 92 -29.13 -16.46 -7.08
N PRO A 93 -29.55 -15.20 -6.85
CA PRO A 93 -30.59 -14.88 -5.87
C PRO A 93 -31.90 -15.65 -6.08
N GLU A 94 -32.31 -15.91 -7.32
CA GLU A 94 -33.53 -16.66 -7.63
C GLU A 94 -33.49 -18.13 -7.21
N TYR A 95 -32.31 -18.68 -6.93
CA TYR A 95 -32.12 -20.03 -6.39
C TYR A 95 -31.77 -20.03 -4.90
N ALA A 96 -31.69 -18.85 -4.26
CA ALA A 96 -31.44 -18.74 -2.83
C ALA A 96 -32.63 -19.33 -2.05
N GLY A 97 -32.36 -20.27 -1.16
CA GLY A 97 -33.38 -20.93 -0.32
C GLY A 97 -34.00 -22.19 -0.91
N LEU A 98 -33.68 -22.57 -2.15
CA LEU A 98 -34.10 -23.87 -2.69
C LEU A 98 -33.41 -25.01 -1.92
N PRO A 99 -34.11 -26.14 -1.67
CA PRO A 99 -33.48 -27.33 -1.11
C PRO A 99 -32.32 -27.81 -1.99
N GLY A 100 -31.22 -28.27 -1.38
CA GLY A 100 -30.03 -28.72 -2.12
C GLY A 100 -30.30 -29.82 -3.16
N LYS A 101 -31.35 -30.63 -2.95
CA LYS A 101 -31.79 -31.64 -3.91
C LYS A 101 -32.32 -31.02 -5.22
N GLU A 102 -33.04 -29.91 -5.12
CA GLU A 102 -33.61 -29.18 -6.26
C GLU A 102 -32.52 -28.38 -6.99
N ILE A 103 -31.64 -27.71 -6.25
CA ILE A 103 -30.45 -27.03 -6.81
C ILE A 103 -29.61 -28.03 -7.61
N GLY A 104 -29.38 -29.22 -7.06
CA GLY A 104 -28.65 -30.28 -7.75
C GLY A 104 -29.37 -30.81 -9.00
N ALA A 105 -30.71 -30.83 -9.01
CA ALA A 105 -31.49 -31.21 -10.18
C ALA A 105 -31.38 -30.17 -11.30
N LEU A 106 -31.49 -28.87 -10.96
CA LEU A 106 -31.30 -27.75 -11.89
C LEU A 106 -29.89 -27.73 -12.49
N ALA A 107 -28.86 -27.94 -11.66
CA ALA A 107 -27.49 -28.03 -12.15
C ALA A 107 -27.32 -29.19 -13.15
N ARG A 108 -27.90 -30.36 -12.86
CA ARG A 108 -27.84 -31.53 -13.75
C ARG A 108 -28.64 -31.34 -15.04
N SER A 109 -29.69 -30.53 -15.05
CA SER A 109 -30.42 -30.16 -16.27
C SER A 109 -29.71 -29.07 -17.10
N GLY A 110 -28.52 -28.62 -16.67
CA GLY A 110 -27.72 -27.63 -17.39
C GLY A 110 -28.08 -26.18 -17.08
N VAL A 111 -28.93 -25.93 -16.08
CA VAL A 111 -29.28 -24.56 -15.66
C VAL A 111 -28.06 -23.92 -14.97
N ARG A 112 -27.68 -22.71 -15.41
CA ARG A 112 -26.65 -21.90 -14.76
C ARG A 112 -27.18 -21.33 -13.44
N ILE A 113 -27.01 -22.11 -12.37
CA ILE A 113 -27.47 -21.77 -11.01
C ILE A 113 -26.54 -20.85 -10.23
N LYS A 114 -25.29 -20.69 -10.68
CA LYS A 114 -24.30 -19.82 -10.04
C LYS A 114 -24.21 -18.50 -10.78
N GLU A 115 -23.82 -17.45 -10.06
CA GLU A 115 -23.35 -16.20 -10.65
C GLU A 115 -22.17 -16.49 -11.60
N GLU A 116 -21.95 -15.61 -12.57
CA GLU A 116 -20.82 -15.75 -13.50
C GLU A 116 -19.51 -15.40 -12.80
N GLU A 117 -19.56 -14.35 -11.99
CA GLU A 117 -18.42 -13.87 -11.22
C GLU A 117 -18.62 -14.07 -9.72
N GLY A 118 -17.50 -14.30 -9.03
CA GLY A 118 -17.50 -14.32 -7.59
C GLY A 118 -17.34 -12.92 -7.01
N ARG A 119 -17.88 -12.72 -5.81
CA ARG A 119 -17.71 -11.46 -5.07
C ARG A 119 -16.23 -11.15 -4.86
N VAL A 120 -15.83 -9.95 -5.26
CA VAL A 120 -14.50 -9.39 -5.04
C VAL A 120 -14.54 -8.51 -3.78
N ARG A 121 -13.47 -8.55 -2.98
CA ARG A 121 -13.29 -7.71 -1.79
C ARG A 121 -11.88 -7.14 -1.77
N VAL A 122 -11.77 -5.84 -1.52
CA VAL A 122 -10.48 -5.18 -1.24
C VAL A 122 -9.96 -5.62 0.13
N GLU A 123 -8.72 -6.07 0.18
CA GLU A 123 -8.02 -6.47 1.42
C GLU A 123 -6.96 -5.45 1.83
N ALA A 124 -6.22 -4.90 0.86
CA ALA A 124 -5.21 -3.88 1.14
C ALA A 124 -4.94 -3.02 -0.10
N VAL A 125 -4.46 -1.80 0.12
CA VAL A 125 -3.96 -0.90 -0.91
C VAL A 125 -2.55 -0.48 -0.56
N TYR A 126 -1.66 -0.49 -1.54
CA TYR A 126 -0.30 0.02 -1.45
C TYR A 126 -0.13 1.11 -2.50
N THR A 127 0.11 2.35 -2.08
CA THR A 127 0.20 3.48 -3.02
C THR A 127 1.45 3.46 -3.87
N GLY A 128 2.53 2.82 -3.38
CA GLY A 128 3.87 3.10 -3.87
C GLY A 128 4.29 4.54 -3.58
N ASP A 129 5.39 4.96 -4.18
CA ASP A 129 5.81 6.36 -4.14
C ASP A 129 4.89 7.17 -5.08
N THR A 130 4.33 8.27 -4.58
CA THR A 130 3.45 9.16 -5.30
C THR A 130 3.34 10.55 -4.66
N CYS A 131 2.71 11.51 -5.35
CA CYS A 131 2.24 12.76 -4.78
C CYS A 131 0.71 12.81 -4.66
N LEU A 132 0.20 13.87 -4.03
CA LEU A 132 -1.23 14.14 -3.84
C LEU A 132 -2.07 13.97 -5.12
N GLU A 133 -1.59 14.51 -6.24
CA GLU A 133 -2.28 14.45 -7.54
C GLU A 133 -2.57 13.02 -7.98
N GLY A 134 -1.64 12.09 -7.69
CA GLY A 134 -1.78 10.68 -8.02
C GLY A 134 -2.91 9.99 -7.29
N LEU A 135 -3.30 10.49 -6.10
CA LEU A 135 -4.35 9.91 -5.26
C LEU A 135 -5.69 10.65 -5.36
N LEU A 136 -5.68 11.93 -5.75
CA LEU A 136 -6.92 12.71 -5.93
C LEU A 136 -7.59 12.52 -7.29
N CYS A 137 -6.95 11.81 -8.23
CA CYS A 137 -7.37 11.80 -9.63
C CYS A 137 -8.72 11.08 -9.86
N ALA A 138 -9.77 11.90 -9.82
CA ALA A 138 -11.16 11.73 -10.26
C ALA A 138 -11.97 10.61 -9.59
N SER A 139 -12.93 11.03 -8.75
CA SER A 139 -14.17 10.26 -8.59
C SER A 139 -14.67 9.86 -9.98
N PRO A 140 -15.02 8.59 -10.23
CA PRO A 140 -15.56 8.19 -11.52
C PRO A 140 -16.74 9.10 -11.86
N THR A 141 -16.68 9.68 -13.06
CA THR A 141 -17.80 10.46 -13.58
C THR A 141 -18.97 9.51 -13.88
N GLU A 142 -20.20 10.00 -13.98
CA GLU A 142 -21.34 9.13 -14.36
C GLU A 142 -21.10 8.44 -15.72
N GLU A 143 -20.31 9.07 -16.60
CA GLU A 143 -19.85 8.50 -17.88
C GLU A 143 -18.94 7.28 -17.69
N ASP A 144 -18.33 7.12 -16.51
CA ASP A 144 -17.47 5.99 -16.19
C ASP A 144 -18.25 4.72 -15.79
N GLU A 145 -19.49 4.84 -15.32
CA GLU A 145 -20.28 3.72 -14.80
C GLU A 145 -21.05 2.94 -15.89
N GLY A 146 -21.33 3.56 -17.04
CA GLY A 146 -22.18 3.00 -18.09
C GLY A 146 -21.62 1.82 -18.90
N GLU A 147 -20.33 1.49 -18.79
CA GLU A 147 -19.66 0.51 -19.67
C GLU A 147 -19.46 -0.90 -19.07
N ASN A 148 -19.97 -1.19 -17.87
CA ASN A 148 -19.78 -2.49 -17.21
C ASN A 148 -20.47 -3.69 -17.90
N GLY A 149 -21.12 -3.51 -19.05
CA GLY A 149 -22.11 -4.46 -19.56
C GLY A 149 -21.71 -5.50 -20.61
N GLY A 150 -20.51 -5.51 -21.22
CA GLY A 150 -20.34 -6.47 -22.33
C GLY A 150 -19.03 -6.56 -23.11
N ALA A 151 -17.86 -6.25 -22.54
CA ALA A 151 -16.61 -6.17 -23.31
C ALA A 151 -15.78 -7.47 -23.38
N GLU A 152 -16.35 -8.66 -23.13
CA GLU A 152 -15.65 -9.93 -23.42
C GLU A 152 -15.79 -10.39 -24.90
N GLY A 153 -16.48 -9.61 -25.73
CA GLY A 153 -16.49 -9.80 -27.18
C GLY A 153 -15.17 -9.34 -27.80
N GLY A 154 -14.13 -10.19 -27.76
CA GLY A 154 -12.81 -9.97 -28.33
C GLY A 154 -12.78 -9.79 -29.86
N GLY A 155 -13.33 -8.69 -30.35
CA GLY A 155 -13.08 -8.22 -31.70
C GLY A 155 -11.64 -7.73 -31.80
N ALA A 156 -10.80 -8.46 -32.52
CA ALA A 156 -9.36 -8.19 -32.72
C ALA A 156 -9.05 -6.92 -33.55
N GLY A 157 -9.87 -5.87 -33.44
CA GLY A 157 -9.83 -4.67 -34.28
C GLY A 157 -10.05 -3.33 -33.57
N ALA A 158 -9.97 -3.28 -32.24
CA ALA A 158 -9.93 -1.97 -31.55
C ALA A 158 -8.61 -1.26 -31.86
N ALA A 159 -8.66 0.06 -32.08
CA ALA A 159 -7.45 0.83 -32.30
C ALA A 159 -6.58 0.82 -31.03
N PRO A 160 -5.23 0.85 -31.14
CA PRO A 160 -4.34 0.85 -29.97
C PRO A 160 -4.67 1.93 -28.93
N ASP A 161 -5.11 3.10 -29.40
CA ASP A 161 -5.47 4.24 -28.57
C ASP A 161 -6.71 3.98 -27.69
N ASP A 162 -7.66 3.17 -28.19
CA ASP A 162 -8.88 2.83 -27.44
C ASP A 162 -8.55 1.93 -26.23
N ASP A 163 -7.56 1.04 -26.37
CA ASP A 163 -7.17 0.11 -25.33
C ASP A 163 -6.42 0.80 -24.18
N GLU A 164 -5.59 1.80 -24.49
CA GLU A 164 -4.93 2.63 -23.46
C GLU A 164 -5.93 3.50 -22.69
N ALA A 165 -6.87 4.14 -23.39
CA ALA A 165 -7.94 4.91 -22.74
C ALA A 165 -8.78 4.02 -21.79
N ARG A 166 -9.15 2.81 -22.23
CA ARG A 166 -9.87 1.83 -21.41
C ARG A 166 -9.08 1.39 -20.18
N ARG A 167 -7.76 1.19 -20.31
CA ARG A 167 -6.89 0.90 -19.16
C ARG A 167 -6.84 2.05 -18.17
N ASN A 168 -6.67 3.28 -18.64
CA ASN A 168 -6.61 4.46 -17.79
C ASN A 168 -7.93 4.69 -17.04
N LYS A 169 -9.06 4.46 -17.71
CA LYS A 169 -10.40 4.47 -17.08
C LYS A 169 -10.53 3.41 -15.98
N ARG A 170 -10.13 2.16 -16.25
CA ARG A 170 -10.11 1.09 -15.24
C ARG A 170 -9.18 1.41 -14.07
N SER A 171 -7.99 1.94 -14.36
CA SER A 171 -7.00 2.37 -13.36
C SER A 171 -7.59 3.36 -12.37
N ARG A 172 -8.28 4.41 -12.85
CA ARG A 172 -8.94 5.41 -11.99
C ARG A 172 -10.03 4.80 -11.12
N ARG A 173 -10.88 3.95 -11.70
CA ARG A 173 -11.91 3.23 -10.94
C ARG A 173 -11.29 2.35 -9.85
N TYR A 174 -10.21 1.65 -10.17
CA TYR A 174 -9.50 0.82 -9.20
C TYR A 174 -8.94 1.68 -8.06
N LEU A 175 -8.23 2.78 -8.36
CA LEU A 175 -7.75 3.73 -7.37
C LEU A 175 -8.87 4.17 -6.42
N PHE A 176 -9.97 4.69 -6.97
CA PHE A 176 -11.10 5.19 -6.17
C PHE A 176 -11.74 4.09 -5.33
N GLN A 177 -12.01 2.92 -5.92
CA GLN A 177 -12.54 1.78 -5.19
C GLN A 177 -11.60 1.35 -4.06
N GLY A 178 -10.30 1.22 -4.36
CA GLY A 178 -9.28 0.80 -3.42
C GLY A 178 -9.23 1.74 -2.22
N LEU A 179 -9.00 3.03 -2.44
CA LEU A 179 -8.85 4.00 -1.36
C LEU A 179 -10.12 4.16 -0.51
N ARG A 180 -11.31 3.97 -1.10
CA ARG A 180 -12.58 4.06 -0.37
C ARG A 180 -12.94 2.78 0.39
N GLU A 181 -12.68 1.61 -0.17
CA GLU A 181 -13.14 0.34 0.38
C GLU A 181 -12.08 -0.40 1.21
N SER A 182 -10.81 0.04 1.15
CA SER A 182 -9.73 -0.70 1.77
C SER A 182 -9.84 -0.72 3.31
N PRO A 183 -9.75 -1.90 3.93
CA PRO A 183 -9.58 -1.98 5.38
C PRO A 183 -8.13 -1.67 5.81
N LEU A 184 -7.15 -1.74 4.90
CA LEU A 184 -5.74 -1.45 5.17
C LEU A 184 -5.12 -0.64 4.04
N LEU A 185 -4.65 0.57 4.34
CA LEU A 185 -3.97 1.43 3.38
C LEU A 185 -2.52 1.64 3.80
N LEU A 186 -1.59 1.19 2.96
CA LEU A 186 -0.18 1.52 3.06
C LEU A 186 0.07 2.74 2.17
N CYS A 187 0.38 3.87 2.78
CA CYS A 187 0.55 5.15 2.10
C CYS A 187 1.94 5.73 2.37
N GLU A 188 2.62 6.18 1.33
CA GLU A 188 3.90 6.87 1.52
C GLU A 188 3.69 8.21 2.23
N CYS A 189 4.67 8.62 3.05
CA CYS A 189 4.67 9.90 3.74
C CYS A 189 6.11 10.38 3.90
N THR A 190 6.70 10.84 2.81
CA THR A 190 8.13 11.16 2.75
C THR A 190 8.50 12.42 3.53
N PHE A 191 7.66 13.46 3.51
CA PHE A 191 7.94 14.77 4.12
C PHE A 191 6.99 15.12 5.26
N LEU A 192 7.55 15.60 6.37
CA LEU A 192 6.79 15.95 7.58
C LEU A 192 6.84 17.44 7.94
N ASP A 193 7.92 18.14 7.57
CA ASP A 193 8.10 19.56 7.92
C ASP A 193 7.27 20.46 7.01
N ALA A 194 6.59 21.45 7.61
CA ALA A 194 5.77 22.41 6.87
C ALA A 194 6.53 23.15 5.75
N GLU A 195 7.81 23.44 5.95
CA GLU A 195 8.68 24.10 4.97
C GLU A 195 8.96 23.24 3.72
N LEU A 196 8.77 21.93 3.81
CA LEU A 196 9.05 20.98 2.73
C LEU A 196 7.81 20.60 1.95
N ARG A 197 6.62 21.11 2.33
CA ARG A 197 5.36 20.79 1.67
C ARG A 197 5.40 21.03 0.17
N ASP A 198 5.87 22.20 -0.26
CA ASP A 198 5.94 22.57 -1.68
C ASP A 198 6.98 21.73 -2.47
N MET A 199 7.97 21.16 -1.77
CA MET A 199 8.95 20.29 -2.42
C MET A 199 8.44 18.88 -2.65
N ALA A 200 7.45 18.43 -1.89
CA ALA A 200 6.92 17.07 -1.98
C ALA A 200 6.45 16.73 -3.41
N PRO A 201 5.53 17.49 -4.04
CA PRO A 201 5.10 17.21 -5.41
C PRO A 201 6.23 17.35 -6.43
N ALA A 202 7.14 18.32 -6.25
CA ALA A 202 8.28 18.52 -7.14
C ALA A 202 9.25 17.31 -7.14
N LYS A 203 9.27 16.54 -6.04
CA LYS A 203 10.05 15.30 -5.91
C LYS A 203 9.22 14.03 -6.14
N GLY A 204 7.94 14.16 -6.49
CA GLY A 204 7.05 13.03 -6.72
C GLY A 204 6.66 12.27 -5.44
N HIS A 205 6.65 12.94 -4.29
CA HIS A 205 6.36 12.34 -2.99
C HIS A 205 5.24 13.08 -2.25
N MET A 206 4.80 12.51 -1.12
CA MET A 206 3.76 13.10 -0.28
C MET A 206 4.33 13.84 0.94
N HIS A 207 3.67 14.95 1.28
CA HIS A 207 3.75 15.55 2.60
C HIS A 207 2.64 14.98 3.51
N VAL A 208 2.82 14.98 4.83
CA VAL A 208 1.80 14.47 5.78
C VAL A 208 0.42 15.10 5.59
N LEU A 209 0.37 16.41 5.31
CA LEU A 209 -0.90 17.11 5.03
C LEU A 209 -1.56 16.66 3.72
N ASP A 210 -0.78 16.23 2.74
CA ASP A 210 -1.30 15.68 1.48
C ASP A 210 -1.96 14.32 1.73
N VAL A 211 -1.42 13.52 2.65
CA VAL A 211 -2.03 12.25 3.06
C VAL A 211 -3.42 12.52 3.66
N ILE A 212 -3.52 13.48 4.58
CA ILE A 212 -4.80 13.86 5.21
C ILE A 212 -5.80 14.35 4.15
N GLU A 213 -5.36 15.16 3.20
CA GLU A 213 -6.19 15.66 2.10
C GLU A 213 -6.69 14.52 1.20
N ALA A 214 -5.81 13.59 0.81
CA ALA A 214 -6.19 12.41 0.03
C ALA A 214 -7.23 11.56 0.78
N LEU A 215 -7.00 11.26 2.05
CA LEU A 215 -7.91 10.45 2.86
C LEU A 215 -9.29 11.12 3.02
N ARG A 216 -9.33 12.45 3.18
CA ARG A 216 -10.58 13.22 3.20
C ARG A 216 -11.35 13.03 1.90
N GLY A 217 -10.68 13.17 0.75
CA GLY A 217 -11.28 12.97 -0.57
C GLY A 217 -11.89 11.58 -0.80
N HIS A 218 -11.40 10.57 -0.07
CA HIS A 218 -11.87 9.17 -0.17
C HIS A 218 -12.79 8.73 0.97
N GLY A 219 -13.29 9.68 1.77
CA GLY A 219 -14.30 9.41 2.80
C GLY A 219 -13.76 8.57 3.96
N TRP A 220 -12.60 8.95 4.51
CA TRP A 220 -12.02 8.34 5.72
C TRP A 220 -12.54 8.97 7.04
N GLY A 221 -13.53 9.87 6.99
CA GLY A 221 -14.20 10.41 8.18
C GLY A 221 -13.35 11.38 8.99
N ILE A 222 -12.58 12.25 8.33
CA ILE A 222 -11.70 13.23 8.98
C ILE A 222 -12.48 14.47 9.46
N ASP A 223 -13.58 14.83 8.78
CA ASP A 223 -14.29 16.09 9.02
C ASP A 223 -15.29 16.04 10.19
N ASP A 224 -15.60 14.86 10.72
CA ASP A 224 -16.63 14.66 11.76
C ASP A 224 -16.12 14.91 13.19
N ALA A 225 -14.83 15.23 13.37
CA ALA A 225 -14.22 15.39 14.69
C ALA A 225 -14.61 16.70 15.41
N ASP A 226 -15.06 17.73 14.69
CA ASP A 226 -15.35 19.07 15.25
C ASP A 226 -16.77 19.22 15.87
N GLY A 227 -17.42 18.11 16.24
CA GLY A 227 -18.52 18.17 17.21
C GLY A 227 -19.94 18.24 16.62
N GLY A 228 -20.12 17.98 15.33
CA GLY A 228 -21.43 17.65 14.79
C GLY A 228 -21.66 16.16 14.92
N GLY A 229 -22.37 15.72 15.97
CA GLY A 229 -22.87 14.34 16.14
C GLY A 229 -23.89 13.96 15.05
N GLY A 230 -23.49 14.07 13.78
CA GLY A 230 -24.18 13.56 12.62
C GLY A 230 -24.11 12.05 12.69
N SER A 231 -25.03 11.47 13.47
CA SER A 231 -25.47 10.10 13.33
C SER A 231 -25.94 9.94 11.88
N GLY A 232 -24.99 9.66 10.98
CA GLY A 232 -25.29 9.22 9.64
C GLY A 232 -26.19 8.02 9.81
N ASN A 233 -27.46 8.18 9.41
CA ASN A 233 -28.51 7.19 9.58
C ASN A 233 -27.96 5.83 9.18
N GLY A 234 -27.62 5.04 10.20
CA GLY A 234 -27.06 3.72 10.05
C GLY A 234 -28.08 2.90 9.30
N GLU A 235 -27.73 2.48 8.09
CA GLU A 235 -28.21 1.19 7.63
C GLU A 235 -27.70 0.15 8.63
N GLU A 236 -28.56 -0.12 9.63
CA GLU A 236 -28.39 -1.11 10.67
C GLU A 236 -28.12 -2.49 10.03
N GLY A 237 -26.86 -2.87 9.91
CA GLY A 237 -26.52 -4.21 9.45
C GLY A 237 -25.09 -4.40 8.94
N GLY A 238 -24.41 -3.33 8.53
CA GLY A 238 -23.01 -3.39 8.12
C GLY A 238 -22.10 -2.90 9.24
N GLY A 239 -21.60 -3.80 10.10
CA GLY A 239 -20.59 -3.44 11.09
C GLY A 239 -19.46 -2.65 10.42
N GLU A 240 -19.26 -1.40 10.86
CA GLU A 240 -18.31 -0.48 10.26
C GLU A 240 -16.94 -1.15 10.22
N ARG A 241 -16.42 -1.37 9.00
CA ARG A 241 -15.15 -2.06 8.85
C ARG A 241 -14.06 -1.16 9.42
N ARG A 242 -13.35 -1.67 10.44
CA ARG A 242 -12.13 -1.05 10.95
C ARG A 242 -11.18 -0.81 9.77
N ARG A 243 -10.88 0.47 9.51
CA ARG A 243 -9.86 0.90 8.54
C ARG A 243 -8.58 1.23 9.27
N GLU A 244 -7.46 0.81 8.72
CA GLU A 244 -6.12 1.03 9.25
C GLU A 244 -5.27 1.72 8.18
N LEU A 245 -4.49 2.70 8.62
CA LEU A 245 -3.53 3.43 7.81
C LEU A 245 -2.13 3.04 8.27
N VAL A 246 -1.22 2.78 7.35
CA VAL A 246 0.20 2.59 7.64
C VAL A 246 0.99 3.59 6.81
N LEU A 247 1.68 4.50 7.50
CA LEU A 247 2.59 5.45 6.88
C LEU A 247 3.96 4.83 6.74
N PHE A 248 4.52 4.88 5.54
CA PHE A 248 5.85 4.36 5.24
C PHE A 248 6.66 5.34 4.39
N HIS A 249 7.90 4.98 4.07
CA HIS A 249 8.80 5.78 3.24
C HIS A 249 9.17 7.15 3.85
N ILE A 250 9.17 7.27 5.18
CA ILE A 250 9.56 8.50 5.87
C ILE A 250 11.03 8.80 5.61
N SER A 251 11.33 10.04 5.22
CA SER A 251 12.69 10.48 4.95
C SER A 251 13.57 10.35 6.19
N GLY A 252 14.77 9.77 6.02
CA GLY A 252 15.77 9.66 7.10
C GLY A 252 16.28 11.00 7.63
N ARG A 253 15.85 12.13 7.05
CA ARG A 253 16.12 13.48 7.58
C ARG A 253 15.31 13.81 8.84
N HIS A 254 14.17 13.14 9.03
CA HIS A 254 13.34 13.29 10.23
C HIS A 254 13.82 12.37 11.35
N ARG A 255 15.11 12.02 11.35
CA ARG A 255 15.73 11.28 12.44
C ARG A 255 16.03 12.22 13.61
N PRO A 256 16.01 11.68 14.84
CA PRO A 256 15.70 10.28 15.16
C PRO A 256 14.19 9.97 15.10
N ALA A 257 13.80 8.70 15.29
CA ALA A 257 12.41 8.27 15.06
C ALA A 257 11.38 9.03 15.90
N SER A 258 11.75 9.41 17.13
CA SER A 258 10.95 10.27 18.01
C SER A 258 10.55 11.60 17.35
N VAL A 259 11.47 12.27 16.66
CA VAL A 259 11.20 13.54 15.95
C VAL A 259 10.18 13.35 14.83
N ALA A 260 10.29 12.28 14.04
CA ALA A 260 9.29 11.98 13.02
C ALA A 260 7.90 11.70 13.63
N LEU A 261 7.85 10.97 14.75
CA LEU A 261 6.61 10.65 15.44
C LEU A 261 5.96 11.90 16.06
N ASP A 262 6.73 12.82 16.65
CA ASP A 262 6.24 14.11 17.15
C ASP A 262 5.58 14.93 16.03
N LEU A 263 6.28 15.07 14.89
CA LEU A 263 5.75 15.82 13.74
C LEU A 263 4.45 15.19 13.19
N LEU A 264 4.38 13.86 13.15
CA LEU A 264 3.17 13.13 12.75
C LEU A 264 2.04 13.30 13.78
N ALA A 265 2.35 13.21 15.07
CA ALA A 265 1.40 13.38 16.16
C ALA A 265 0.75 14.77 16.15
N ASP A 266 1.53 15.80 15.83
CA ASP A 266 1.06 17.18 15.76
C ASP A 266 0.24 17.46 14.47
N ALA A 267 0.52 16.74 13.38
CA ALA A 267 -0.15 16.95 12.09
C ALA A 267 -1.41 16.10 11.89
N ILE A 268 -1.42 14.85 12.39
CA ILE A 268 -2.49 13.89 12.12
C ILE A 268 -3.65 14.07 13.11
N PRO A 269 -4.91 14.19 12.63
CA PRO A 269 -6.06 14.28 13.50
C PRO A 269 -6.16 13.10 14.47
N VAL A 270 -6.54 13.37 15.72
CA VAL A 270 -6.64 12.35 16.79
C VAL A 270 -7.55 11.19 16.37
N CYS A 271 -8.64 11.45 15.64
CA CYS A 271 -9.56 10.41 15.15
C CYS A 271 -8.90 9.40 14.20
N LEU A 272 -7.80 9.78 13.55
CA LEU A 272 -7.04 8.97 12.62
C LEU A 272 -5.80 8.36 13.30
N ALA A 273 -5.23 9.03 14.30
CA ALA A 273 -4.01 8.60 14.99
C ALA A 273 -4.12 7.19 15.58
N ASP A 274 -5.24 6.85 16.23
CA ASP A 274 -5.47 5.50 16.79
C ASP A 274 -5.51 4.39 15.73
N LYS A 275 -5.80 4.75 14.48
CA LYS A 275 -5.87 3.85 13.33
C LYS A 275 -4.60 3.88 12.48
N THR A 276 -3.60 4.67 12.87
CA THR A 276 -2.40 4.93 12.09
C THR A 276 -1.19 4.21 12.68
N GLY A 277 -0.64 3.26 11.94
CA GLY A 277 0.70 2.71 12.15
C GLY A 277 1.76 3.54 11.41
N VAL A 278 2.93 3.68 11.99
CA VAL A 278 4.08 4.38 11.40
C VAL A 278 5.23 3.39 11.28
N ALA A 279 5.64 3.08 10.05
CA ALA A 279 6.77 2.19 9.79
C ALA A 279 8.09 2.93 10.07
N VAL A 280 8.71 2.64 11.21
CA VAL A 280 9.91 3.36 11.69
C VAL A 280 11.22 2.64 11.35
N ALA A 281 11.17 1.44 10.77
CA ALA A 281 12.36 0.62 10.50
C ALA A 281 13.48 1.38 9.74
N SER A 282 13.13 2.27 8.81
CA SER A 282 14.11 3.10 8.08
C SER A 282 14.76 4.18 8.95
N LEU A 283 14.12 4.60 10.04
CA LEU A 283 14.62 5.58 10.99
C LEU A 283 15.51 4.96 12.07
N LEU A 284 15.37 3.65 12.31
CA LEU A 284 16.10 2.90 13.36
C LEU A 284 17.52 2.46 12.99
N SER A 285 17.99 2.71 11.76
CA SER A 285 19.29 2.17 11.33
C SER A 285 20.46 2.81 12.09
N ASP A 286 21.34 1.98 12.67
CA ASP A 286 22.50 2.30 13.52
C ASP A 286 23.61 3.21 12.91
N LYS A 287 23.42 3.73 11.70
CA LYS A 287 24.43 4.51 10.97
C LYS A 287 24.57 5.97 11.42
N GLU A 288 24.09 6.34 12.59
CA GLU A 288 24.40 7.66 13.13
C GLU A 288 25.81 7.70 13.72
N LYS A 289 26.61 8.55 13.07
CA LYS A 289 27.98 8.90 13.42
C LYS A 289 27.97 9.73 14.71
N GLY A 290 27.94 9.08 15.89
CA GLY A 290 28.50 9.65 17.11
C GLY A 290 27.59 10.51 18.01
N GLY A 291 26.30 10.21 18.13
CA GLY A 291 25.39 10.86 19.09
C GLY A 291 25.07 9.98 20.31
N GLN A 292 25.09 10.56 21.51
CA GLN A 292 24.82 9.94 22.82
C GLN A 292 23.32 9.63 23.09
N THR A 293 22.42 9.83 22.13
CA THR A 293 20.95 9.68 22.27
C THR A 293 20.45 8.22 22.32
N ARG A 294 21.29 7.25 22.68
CA ARG A 294 21.16 5.88 22.15
C ARG A 294 20.51 4.84 23.06
N GLU A 295 20.36 5.09 24.35
CA GLU A 295 19.84 4.08 25.29
C GLU A 295 18.40 4.35 25.69
N GLU A 296 18.07 5.59 26.05
CA GLU A 296 16.71 5.99 26.41
C GLU A 296 15.75 5.89 25.21
N GLU A 297 16.15 6.41 24.03
CA GLU A 297 15.32 6.32 22.83
C GLU A 297 15.16 4.86 22.36
N ARG A 298 16.20 4.03 22.54
CA ARG A 298 16.16 2.62 22.18
C ARG A 298 15.27 1.81 23.13
N ALA A 299 15.32 2.10 24.43
CA ALA A 299 14.43 1.51 25.42
C ALA A 299 12.97 1.93 25.15
N PHE A 300 12.75 3.22 24.88
CA PHE A 300 11.47 3.76 24.46
C PHE A 300 10.90 3.02 23.24
N LEU A 301 11.68 2.92 22.16
CA LEU A 301 11.25 2.23 20.96
C LEU A 301 11.05 0.73 21.21
N ALA A 302 11.82 0.10 22.10
CA ALA A 302 11.58 -1.30 22.44
C ALA A 302 10.23 -1.54 23.12
N ASP A 303 9.69 -0.54 23.83
CA ASP A 303 8.39 -0.64 24.51
C ASP A 303 7.21 -0.41 23.57
N ILE A 304 7.35 0.44 22.55
CA ILE A 304 6.23 0.84 21.67
C ILE A 304 6.32 0.33 20.23
N VAL A 305 7.51 -0.05 19.74
CA VAL A 305 7.67 -0.59 18.40
C VAL A 305 7.20 -2.04 18.43
N GLY A 306 6.14 -2.32 17.69
CA GLY A 306 5.65 -3.67 17.51
C GLY A 306 6.71 -4.57 16.88
N GLY A 307 6.55 -5.89 17.01
CA GLY A 307 7.43 -6.87 16.37
C GLY A 307 7.45 -6.79 14.83
N ASP A 308 6.55 -6.00 14.24
CA ASP A 308 6.45 -5.69 12.81
C ASP A 308 7.23 -4.41 12.39
N GLY A 309 7.89 -3.74 13.33
CA GLY A 309 8.64 -2.51 13.06
C GLY A 309 7.76 -1.26 12.86
N CYS A 310 6.50 -1.32 13.29
CA CYS A 310 5.57 -0.20 13.28
C CYS A 310 5.29 0.33 14.68
N VAL A 311 4.97 1.62 14.77
CA VAL A 311 4.47 2.28 15.98
C VAL A 311 3.03 2.73 15.74
N ASN A 312 2.10 2.40 16.64
CA ASN A 312 0.76 3.00 16.61
C ASN A 312 0.84 4.46 17.09
N LEU A 313 0.40 5.41 16.24
CA LEU A 313 0.54 6.83 16.52
C LEU A 313 -0.30 7.29 17.73
N GLY A 314 -1.50 6.73 17.90
CA GLY A 314 -2.34 7.03 19.05
C GLY A 314 -1.74 6.55 20.38
N GLU A 315 -1.11 5.37 20.39
CA GLU A 315 -0.35 4.88 21.55
C GLU A 315 0.86 5.78 21.86
N TYR A 316 1.58 6.21 20.83
CA TYR A 316 2.69 7.15 20.98
C TYR A 316 2.24 8.49 21.57
N ILE A 317 1.13 9.07 21.10
CA ILE A 317 0.59 10.33 21.63
C ILE A 317 0.27 10.21 23.12
N ARG A 318 -0.43 9.14 23.53
CA ARG A 318 -0.76 8.90 24.95
C ARG A 318 0.49 8.79 25.82
N TRP A 319 1.51 8.07 25.33
CA TRP A 319 2.79 7.95 26.00
C TRP A 319 3.49 9.30 26.15
N ARG A 320 3.55 10.11 25.08
CA ARG A 320 4.14 11.46 25.08
C ARG A 320 3.46 12.36 26.12
N GLU A 321 2.14 12.33 26.20
CA GLU A 321 1.38 13.11 27.18
C GLU A 321 1.64 12.67 28.63
N GLU A 322 1.81 11.36 28.87
CA GLU A 322 2.17 10.84 30.19
C GLU A 322 3.55 11.32 30.63
N MET A 323 4.53 11.30 29.72
CA MET A 323 5.87 11.81 29.99
C MET A 323 5.87 13.30 30.36
N ILE A 324 5.18 14.13 29.59
CA ILE A 324 5.05 15.58 29.88
C ILE A 324 4.39 15.80 31.24
N ARG A 325 3.42 14.96 31.62
CA ARG A 325 2.74 15.04 32.92
C ARG A 325 3.69 14.70 34.06
N GLU A 326 4.53 13.68 33.90
CA GLU A 326 5.49 13.27 34.93
C GLU A 326 6.64 14.28 35.09
N GLU A 327 7.14 14.86 33.98
CA GLU A 327 8.15 15.92 34.03
C GLU A 327 7.67 17.12 34.85
N ARG A 328 6.44 17.60 34.59
CA ARG A 328 5.83 18.69 35.37
C ARG A 328 5.69 18.33 36.85
N ARG A 329 5.35 17.09 37.16
CA ARG A 329 5.24 16.61 38.54
C ARG A 329 6.58 16.64 39.26
N VAL A 330 7.67 16.33 38.57
CA VAL A 330 9.04 16.40 39.11
C VAL A 330 9.47 17.86 39.31
N GLU A 331 9.06 18.77 38.43
CA GLU A 331 9.32 20.21 38.58
C GLU A 331 8.58 20.82 39.78
N ASP A 332 7.32 20.45 40.01
CA ASP A 332 6.50 20.97 41.12
C ASP A 332 7.03 20.56 42.52
N VAL A 333 7.85 19.51 42.61
CA VAL A 333 8.44 19.01 43.87
C VAL A 333 9.78 19.70 44.19
N LYS A 334 10.40 20.38 43.23
CA LYS A 334 11.70 21.06 43.38
C LYS A 334 11.54 22.49 43.88
#